data_AF-A0A2N9NPE9-F1
#
_entry.id   AF-A0A2N9NPE9-F1
#
_cell.length_a   1.000
_cell.length_b   1.000
_cell.length_c   1.000
_cell.angle_alpha   90.00
_cell.angle_beta   90.00
_cell.angle_gamma   90.00
#
_symmetry.space_group_name_H-M   'P 1'
#
loop_
_entity.id
_entity.type
_entity.pdbx_description
1 polymer ?
#
loop_
_entity_poly.entity_id
_entity_poly.type
_entity_poly.pdbx_seq_one_letter_code
_entity_poly.pdbx_strand_id
1 'polypeptide(L)'
;MKASPNQCFHLTVEIVREIHVEAIAKFGGSVGVRDLTLLESAVAAPQATFGGKSTYSHLADVAAAYLYYLCQNHPFIDGNKRTALGACIVFLRLNGAEPKPDGPEWEELVLVIAAGTIDRNEATARVRKLLIHPMRLLSLLRLGQGFLPKFSGGQPRNSSFNLPTATHQVP
;
A
#
# COMPACT_ATOMS: atom_id res chain seq x y z
N MET A 1 -21.60 -11.65 2.41
CA MET A 1 -22.18 -10.29 2.22
C MET A 1 -21.18 -9.48 1.42
N LYS A 2 -21.53 -8.99 0.22
CA LYS A 2 -20.60 -8.16 -0.57
C LYS A 2 -20.58 -6.76 0.04
N ALA A 3 -19.43 -6.32 0.57
CA ALA A 3 -19.26 -4.95 1.02
C ALA A 3 -19.60 -3.99 -0.12
N SER A 4 -20.45 -3.01 0.15
CA SER A 4 -20.85 -1.97 -0.79
C SER A 4 -20.14 -0.67 -0.42
N PRO A 5 -19.90 0.26 -1.37
CA PRO A 5 -19.24 1.53 -1.07
C PRO A 5 -19.95 2.38 -0.01
N ASN A 6 -21.26 2.14 0.22
CA ASN A 6 -22.06 2.82 1.23
C ASN A 6 -21.96 2.18 2.64
N GLN A 7 -21.35 0.99 2.74
CA GLN A 7 -21.12 0.24 3.98
C GLN A 7 -19.72 -0.40 3.91
N CYS A 8 -18.70 0.42 3.75
CA CYS A 8 -17.31 -0.02 3.71
C CYS A 8 -16.52 0.53 4.89
N PHE A 9 -15.54 -0.24 5.36
CA PHE A 9 -14.60 0.20 6.38
C PHE A 9 -13.59 1.14 5.74
N HIS A 10 -13.74 2.43 6.04
CA HIS A 10 -12.79 3.45 5.63
C HIS A 10 -11.57 3.47 6.54
N LEU A 11 -10.42 3.84 5.96
CA LEU A 11 -9.19 4.02 6.73
C LEU A 11 -9.25 5.34 7.50
N THR A 12 -8.85 5.32 8.76
CA THR A 12 -8.62 6.55 9.53
C THR A 12 -7.20 7.08 9.28
N VAL A 13 -6.96 8.32 9.69
CA VAL A 13 -5.62 8.93 9.60
C VAL A 13 -4.60 8.11 10.40
N GLU A 14 -4.99 7.58 11.56
CA GLU A 14 -4.14 6.73 12.40
C GLU A 14 -3.75 5.45 11.66
N ILE A 15 -4.72 4.75 11.05
CA ILE A 15 -4.44 3.53 10.28
C ILE A 15 -3.47 3.84 9.13
N VAL A 16 -3.64 4.96 8.42
CA VAL A 16 -2.72 5.34 7.34
C VAL A 16 -1.32 5.67 7.87
N ARG A 17 -1.21 6.25 9.07
CA ARG A 17 0.09 6.46 9.74
C ARG A 17 0.74 5.15 10.18
N GLU A 18 -0.03 4.17 10.66
CA GLU A 18 0.50 2.84 10.98
C GLU A 18 1.03 2.13 9.73
N ILE A 19 0.29 2.22 8.62
CA ILE A 19 0.74 1.71 7.31
C ILE A 19 2.04 2.40 6.89
N HIS A 20 2.16 3.71 7.10
CA HIS A 20 3.39 4.47 6.82
C HIS A 20 4.57 3.95 7.65
N VAL A 21 4.40 3.83 8.96
CA VAL A 21 5.44 3.34 9.88
C VAL A 21 5.90 1.94 9.44
N GLU A 22 4.97 1.04 9.15
CA GLU A 22 5.28 -0.31 8.68
C GLU A 22 6.00 -0.31 7.32
N ALA A 23 5.61 0.58 6.40
CA ALA A 23 6.28 0.72 5.11
C ALA A 23 7.72 1.22 5.26
N ILE A 24 7.97 2.20 6.13
CA ILE A 24 9.32 2.69 6.41
C ILE A 24 10.16 1.62 7.13
N ALA A 25 9.59 0.93 8.11
CA ALA A 25 10.27 -0.14 8.83
C ALA A 25 10.76 -1.26 7.91
N LYS A 26 9.96 -1.62 6.89
CA LYS A 26 10.30 -2.68 5.92
C LYS A 26 11.29 -2.25 4.85
N PHE A 27 11.17 -1.03 4.35
CA PHE A 27 11.86 -0.62 3.11
C PHE A 27 12.85 0.53 3.31
N GLY A 28 13.00 1.03 4.54
CA GLY A 28 13.84 2.18 4.86
C GLY A 28 13.24 3.52 4.41
N GLY A 29 13.86 4.60 4.88
CA GLY A 29 13.40 5.98 4.67
C GLY A 29 13.18 6.72 5.98
N SER A 30 12.64 7.93 5.88
CA SER A 30 12.39 8.78 7.04
C SER A 30 10.95 8.67 7.52
N VAL A 31 10.77 8.34 8.81
CA VAL A 31 9.47 8.41 9.47
C VAL A 31 9.06 9.88 9.66
N GLY A 32 7.80 10.20 9.44
CA GLY A 32 7.25 11.51 9.78
C GLY A 32 6.20 12.01 8.81
N VAL A 33 5.22 12.74 9.36
CA VAL A 33 4.23 13.47 8.59
C VAL A 33 4.83 14.82 8.24
N ARG A 34 4.85 15.16 6.95
CA ARG A 34 5.27 16.47 6.45
C ARG A 34 4.18 17.51 6.71
N ASP A 35 2.94 17.17 6.39
CA ASP A 35 1.78 18.04 6.56
C ASP A 35 0.54 17.21 6.94
N LEU A 36 0.03 17.46 8.15
CA LEU A 36 -1.12 16.75 8.68
C LEU A 36 -2.40 17.11 7.91
N THR A 37 -2.53 18.34 7.44
CA THR A 37 -3.70 18.82 6.69
C THR A 37 -3.81 18.10 5.35
N LEU A 38 -2.68 17.89 4.68
CA LEU A 38 -2.62 17.13 3.43
C LEU A 38 -2.97 15.66 3.65
N LEU A 39 -2.58 15.08 4.80
CA LEU A 39 -2.93 13.73 5.17
C LEU A 39 -4.43 13.58 5.43
N GLU A 40 -4.99 14.44 6.28
CA GLU A 40 -6.41 14.47 6.60
C GLU A 40 -7.26 14.67 5.33
N SER A 41 -6.86 15.60 4.46
CA SER A 41 -7.52 15.81 3.17
C SER A 41 -7.48 14.58 2.28
N ALA A 42 -6.31 13.93 2.15
CA ALA A 42 -6.16 12.73 1.32
C ALA A 42 -6.99 11.54 1.86
N VAL A 43 -7.13 11.42 3.17
CA VAL A 43 -7.91 10.37 3.82
C VAL A 43 -9.41 10.65 3.76
N ALA A 44 -9.82 11.92 3.82
CA ALA A 44 -11.23 12.34 3.76
C ALA A 44 -11.81 12.28 2.34
N ALA A 45 -11.01 12.56 1.30
CA ALA A 45 -11.51 12.62 -0.08
C ALA A 45 -12.18 11.31 -0.57
N PRO A 46 -11.66 10.11 -0.28
CA PRO A 46 -12.34 8.84 -0.59
C PRO A 46 -13.62 8.58 0.22
N GLN A 47 -13.82 9.29 1.33
CA GLN A 47 -14.96 9.16 2.25
C GLN A 47 -16.06 10.18 1.93
N ALA A 48 -15.81 11.11 1.02
CA ALA A 48 -16.75 12.16 0.67
C ALA A 48 -18.04 11.58 0.08
N THR A 49 -19.16 11.91 0.71
CA THR A 49 -20.50 11.53 0.26
C THR A 49 -21.23 12.73 -0.33
N PHE A 50 -22.01 12.51 -1.39
CA PHE A 50 -22.92 13.51 -1.94
C PHE A 50 -24.37 13.05 -1.75
N GLY A 51 -25.20 13.87 -1.10
CA GLY A 51 -26.59 13.50 -0.77
C GLY A 51 -26.69 12.25 0.13
N GLY A 52 -25.71 12.03 1.01
CA GLY A 52 -25.67 10.87 1.92
C GLY A 52 -25.28 9.54 1.25
N LYS A 53 -24.87 9.56 -0.01
CA LYS A 53 -24.40 8.36 -0.75
C LYS A 53 -22.94 8.53 -1.13
N SER A 54 -22.21 7.42 -1.15
CA SER A 54 -20.86 7.39 -1.69
C SER A 54 -20.88 7.84 -3.14
N THR A 55 -19.92 8.68 -3.52
CA THR A 55 -19.71 9.10 -4.91
C THR A 55 -19.13 7.97 -5.76
N TYR A 56 -18.71 6.88 -5.12
CA TYR A 56 -18.06 5.73 -5.73
C TYR A 56 -19.04 4.56 -5.90
N SER A 57 -18.95 3.88 -7.05
CA SER A 57 -19.84 2.76 -7.38
C SER A 57 -19.28 1.41 -6.96
N HIS A 58 -17.95 1.29 -6.80
CA HIS A 58 -17.26 0.07 -6.42
C HIS A 58 -16.17 0.33 -5.37
N LEU A 59 -15.85 -0.67 -4.54
CA LEU A 59 -14.73 -0.61 -3.57
C LEU A 59 -13.38 -0.30 -4.25
N ALA A 60 -13.24 -0.71 -5.51
CA ALA A 60 -12.04 -0.46 -6.30
C ALA A 60 -11.84 1.04 -6.55
N ASP A 61 -12.93 1.79 -6.64
CA ASP A 61 -12.90 3.23 -6.92
C ASP A 61 -12.48 3.98 -5.66
N VAL A 62 -12.97 3.55 -4.48
CA VAL A 62 -12.55 4.07 -3.18
C VAL A 62 -11.07 3.74 -2.92
N ALA A 63 -10.65 2.50 -3.20
CA ALA A 63 -9.26 2.07 -3.05
C ALA A 63 -8.31 2.88 -3.95
N ALA A 64 -8.69 3.09 -5.21
CA ALA A 64 -7.94 3.89 -6.16
C ALA A 64 -7.90 5.38 -5.75
N ALA A 65 -8.96 5.89 -5.12
CA ALA A 65 -8.95 7.24 -4.57
C ALA A 65 -7.94 7.38 -3.41
N TYR A 66 -7.89 6.43 -2.47
CA TYR A 66 -6.84 6.41 -1.44
C TYR A 66 -5.44 6.40 -2.05
N LEU A 67 -5.22 5.52 -3.04
CA LEU A 67 -3.95 5.44 -3.77
C LEU A 67 -3.58 6.79 -4.40
N TYR A 68 -4.51 7.38 -5.14
CA TYR A 68 -4.29 8.61 -5.90
C TYR A 68 -4.00 9.80 -4.98
N TYR A 69 -4.87 10.08 -4.01
CA TYR A 69 -4.74 11.26 -3.16
C TYR A 69 -3.55 11.16 -2.19
N LEU A 70 -3.27 10.01 -1.59
CA LEU A 70 -2.10 9.85 -0.73
C LEU A 70 -0.79 9.95 -1.52
N CYS A 71 -0.79 9.48 -2.76
CA CYS A 71 0.38 9.58 -3.62
C CYS A 71 0.62 11.03 -4.07
N GLN A 72 -0.42 11.74 -4.52
CA GLN A 72 -0.31 13.09 -5.07
C GLN A 72 -0.15 14.18 -4.01
N ASN A 73 -0.77 14.04 -2.84
CA ASN A 73 -0.70 15.07 -1.79
C ASN A 73 0.64 15.05 -1.05
N HIS A 74 1.44 13.99 -1.19
CA HIS A 74 2.74 13.81 -0.51
C HIS A 74 2.74 14.21 0.98
N PRO A 75 1.82 13.67 1.81
CA PRO A 75 1.65 14.09 3.20
C PRO A 75 2.79 13.69 4.13
N PHE A 76 3.66 12.75 3.73
CA PHE A 76 4.77 12.26 4.54
C PHE A 76 6.12 12.79 4.04
N ILE A 77 7.12 12.79 4.93
CA ILE A 77 8.50 13.18 4.62
C ILE A 77 9.09 12.26 3.54
N ASP A 78 8.88 10.97 3.70
CA ASP A 78 9.25 9.93 2.73
C ASP A 78 8.20 8.81 2.76
N GLY A 79 8.24 7.90 1.79
CA GLY A 79 7.40 6.70 1.77
C GLY A 79 5.99 6.94 1.23
N ASN A 80 5.69 8.12 0.66
CA ASN A 80 4.37 8.47 0.13
C ASN A 80 3.81 7.41 -0.83
N LYS A 81 4.60 7.01 -1.85
CA LYS A 81 4.23 5.98 -2.83
C LYS A 81 3.91 4.62 -2.18
N ARG A 82 4.76 4.19 -1.24
CA ARG A 82 4.64 2.90 -0.53
C ARG A 82 3.44 2.90 0.40
N THR A 83 3.21 4.01 1.09
CA THR A 83 2.08 4.20 2.00
C THR A 83 0.77 4.26 1.24
N ALA A 84 0.73 4.95 0.10
CA ALA A 84 -0.44 5.01 -0.76
C ALA A 84 -0.81 3.63 -1.31
N LEU A 85 0.17 2.85 -1.77
CA LEU A 85 -0.06 1.45 -2.18
C LEU A 85 -0.53 0.58 -1.02
N GLY A 86 0.10 0.70 0.15
CA GLY A 86 -0.30 -0.01 1.37
C GLY A 86 -1.74 0.30 1.77
N ALA A 87 -2.13 1.58 1.76
CA ALA A 87 -3.49 2.02 2.05
C ALA A 87 -4.51 1.43 1.08
N CYS A 88 -4.21 1.45 -0.23
CA CYS A 88 -5.05 0.83 -1.25
C CYS A 88 -5.27 -0.68 -0.99
N ILE A 89 -4.19 -1.43 -0.76
CA ILE A 89 -4.23 -2.88 -0.53
C ILE A 89 -4.96 -3.21 0.78
N VAL A 90 -4.66 -2.50 1.86
CA VAL A 90 -5.29 -2.71 3.17
C VAL A 90 -6.79 -2.41 3.09
N PHE A 91 -7.18 -1.31 2.45
CA PHE A 91 -8.59 -0.98 2.26
C PHE A 91 -9.33 -2.08 1.49
N LEU A 92 -8.76 -2.60 0.40
CA LEU A 92 -9.38 -3.67 -0.38
C LEU A 92 -9.58 -4.93 0.49
N ARG A 93 -8.55 -5.35 1.22
CA ARG A 93 -8.59 -6.53 2.09
C ARG A 93 -9.58 -6.39 3.24
N LEU A 94 -9.60 -5.25 3.92
CA LEU A 94 -10.55 -4.95 5.00
C LEU A 94 -12.01 -5.03 4.53
N ASN A 95 -12.25 -4.77 3.24
CA ASN A 95 -13.57 -4.79 2.63
C ASN A 95 -13.85 -6.08 1.83
N GLY A 96 -13.03 -7.12 2.01
CA GLY A 96 -13.25 -8.45 1.43
C GLY A 96 -12.99 -8.53 -0.08
N ALA A 97 -12.29 -7.54 -0.67
CA ALA A 97 -11.79 -7.60 -2.02
C ALA A 97 -10.34 -8.12 -2.00
N GLU A 98 -10.05 -9.13 -2.82
CA GLU A 98 -8.70 -9.70 -2.89
C GLU A 98 -7.88 -9.03 -4.01
N PRO A 99 -6.85 -8.24 -3.67
CA PRO A 99 -5.92 -7.73 -4.68
C PRO A 99 -5.05 -8.87 -5.22
N LYS A 100 -4.57 -8.73 -6.46
CA LYS A 100 -3.54 -9.60 -7.00
C LYS A 100 -2.29 -9.57 -6.10
N PRO A 101 -1.52 -10.67 -6.07
CA PRO A 101 -0.21 -10.68 -5.41
C PRO A 101 0.67 -9.52 -5.87
N ASP A 102 1.66 -9.19 -5.04
CA ASP A 102 2.66 -8.19 -5.38
C ASP A 102 3.33 -8.53 -6.71
N GLY A 103 3.62 -7.49 -7.50
CA GLY A 103 4.04 -7.64 -8.89
C GLY A 103 4.28 -6.30 -9.59
N PRO A 104 4.96 -6.34 -10.75
CA PRO A 104 5.37 -5.13 -11.47
C PRO A 104 4.20 -4.24 -11.86
N GLU A 105 2.98 -4.78 -12.01
CA GLU A 105 1.81 -3.98 -12.37
C GLU A 105 1.38 -3.02 -11.26
N TRP A 106 1.58 -3.38 -9.99
CA TRP A 106 1.34 -2.46 -8.86
C TRP A 106 2.38 -1.35 -8.82
N GLU A 107 3.66 -1.69 -9.03
CA GLU A 107 4.74 -0.73 -9.07
C GLU A 107 4.55 0.27 -10.22
N GLU A 108 4.29 -0.21 -11.43
CA GLU A 108 4.03 0.63 -12.60
C GLU A 108 2.86 1.59 -12.32
N LEU A 109 1.75 1.08 -11.77
CA LEU A 109 0.59 1.89 -11.41
C LEU A 109 0.95 3.04 -10.45
N VAL A 110 1.69 2.74 -9.40
CA VAL A 110 2.10 3.75 -8.42
C VAL A 110 3.04 4.78 -9.05
N LEU A 111 3.95 4.35 -9.92
CA LEU A 111 4.87 5.25 -10.63
C LEU A 111 4.15 6.22 -11.56
N VAL A 112 3.19 5.75 -12.36
CA VAL A 112 2.44 6.63 -13.28
C VAL A 112 1.53 7.59 -12.52
N ILE A 113 0.96 7.18 -11.38
CA ILE A 113 0.20 8.08 -10.50
C ILE A 113 1.13 9.15 -9.93
N ALA A 114 2.26 8.77 -9.36
CA ALA A 114 3.22 9.70 -8.78
C ALA A 114 3.81 10.69 -9.80
N ALA A 115 3.91 10.27 -11.06
CA ALA A 115 4.33 11.12 -12.16
C ALA A 115 3.21 12.08 -12.63
N GLY A 116 1.97 11.92 -12.12
CA GLY A 116 0.80 12.69 -12.54
C GLY A 116 0.38 12.44 -13.98
N THR A 117 0.79 11.32 -14.59
CA THR A 117 0.53 11.03 -16.01
C THR A 117 -0.83 10.41 -16.25
N ILE A 118 -1.48 9.92 -15.18
CA ILE A 118 -2.85 9.40 -15.24
C ILE A 118 -3.74 10.09 -14.21
N ASP A 119 -5.03 10.19 -14.53
CA ASP A 119 -6.02 10.72 -13.60
C ASP A 119 -6.55 9.62 -12.64
N ARG A 120 -7.42 10.03 -11.70
CA ARG A 120 -8.05 9.12 -10.73
C ARG A 120 -8.92 8.05 -11.42
N ASN A 121 -9.59 8.38 -12.51
CA ASN A 121 -10.48 7.44 -13.21
C ASN A 121 -9.67 6.34 -13.91
N GLU A 122 -8.55 6.72 -14.53
CA GLU A 122 -7.59 5.80 -15.12
C GLU A 122 -6.92 4.92 -14.05
N ALA A 123 -6.53 5.51 -12.91
CA ALA A 123 -6.02 4.77 -11.76
C ALA A 123 -7.04 3.72 -11.30
N THR A 124 -8.31 4.10 -11.21
CA THR A 124 -9.43 3.20 -10.88
C THR A 124 -9.54 2.04 -11.87
N ALA A 125 -9.50 2.32 -13.16
CA ALA A 125 -9.57 1.30 -14.21
C ALA A 125 -8.40 0.31 -14.11
N ARG A 126 -7.20 0.77 -13.75
CA ARG A 126 -6.03 -0.09 -13.52
C ARG A 126 -6.18 -0.91 -12.24
N VAL A 127 -6.58 -0.33 -11.11
CA VAL A 127 -6.84 -1.07 -9.85
C VAL A 127 -7.86 -2.19 -10.06
N ARG A 128 -8.96 -1.95 -10.79
CA ARG A 128 -9.97 -2.98 -11.09
C ARG A 128 -9.38 -4.20 -11.81
N LYS A 129 -8.40 -4.01 -12.70
CA LYS A 129 -7.69 -5.12 -13.40
C LYS A 129 -6.76 -5.90 -12.48
N LEU A 130 -6.40 -5.31 -11.34
CA LEU A 130 -5.54 -5.89 -10.31
C LEU A 130 -6.33 -6.53 -9.17
N LEU A 131 -7.64 -6.73 -9.32
CA LEU A 131 -8.45 -7.52 -8.39
C LEU A 131 -8.59 -8.97 -8.86
N ILE A 132 -8.48 -9.92 -7.93
CA ILE A 132 -8.79 -11.33 -8.19
C ILE A 132 -10.31 -11.46 -8.27
N HIS A 133 -10.81 -11.83 -9.45
CA HIS A 133 -12.23 -12.10 -9.62
C HIS A 133 -12.52 -13.55 -9.21
N PRO A 134 -13.59 -13.81 -8.42
CA PRO A 134 -13.88 -15.15 -7.91
C PRO A 134 -14.09 -16.21 -9.03
N MET A 135 -14.45 -15.80 -10.25
CA MET A 135 -14.56 -16.73 -11.39
C MET A 135 -13.22 -17.17 -11.99
N ARG A 136 -12.07 -16.63 -11.56
CA ARG A 136 -10.74 -17.15 -11.97
C ARG A 136 -10.14 -18.15 -10.98
N LEU A 137 -10.79 -18.41 -9.84
CA LEU A 137 -10.26 -19.33 -8.83
C LEU A 137 -10.43 -20.81 -9.23
N LEU A 138 -11.41 -21.13 -10.09
CA LEU A 138 -11.67 -22.50 -10.55
C LEU A 138 -10.59 -23.04 -11.51
N SER A 139 -9.78 -22.18 -12.14
CA SER A 139 -8.65 -22.63 -12.96
C SER A 139 -7.34 -22.76 -12.17
N LEU A 140 -7.22 -22.11 -11.01
CA LEU A 140 -5.98 -22.05 -10.22
C LEU A 140 -5.91 -23.10 -9.09
N LEU A 141 -7.05 -23.66 -8.67
CA LEU A 141 -7.10 -24.78 -7.72
C LEU A 141 -6.51 -26.11 -8.26
N ARG A 142 -5.94 -26.12 -9.48
CA ARG A 142 -5.21 -27.27 -10.06
C ARG A 142 -3.71 -27.28 -9.80
N LEU A 143 -3.13 -26.23 -9.24
CA LEU A 143 -1.69 -26.20 -8.96
C LEU A 143 -1.48 -25.97 -7.48
N GLY A 144 -1.40 -27.09 -6.75
CA GLY A 144 -0.98 -27.08 -5.36
C GLY A 144 0.47 -26.61 -5.19
N GLN A 145 0.76 -26.31 -3.93
CA GLN A 145 2.06 -26.12 -3.29
C GLN A 145 2.51 -24.66 -3.05
N GLY A 146 2.35 -24.28 -1.79
CA GLY A 146 3.32 -23.52 -0.98
C GLY A 146 4.04 -22.37 -1.65
N PHE A 147 3.53 -21.14 -1.48
CA PHE A 147 4.31 -19.96 -1.79
C PHE A 147 4.15 -18.90 -0.69
N LEU A 148 5.04 -18.98 0.30
CA LEU A 148 5.38 -17.85 1.14
C LEU A 148 6.20 -16.88 0.29
N PRO A 149 5.87 -15.57 0.25
CA PRO A 149 6.61 -14.62 -0.56
C PRO A 149 8.03 -14.46 -0.03
N LYS A 150 9.01 -14.97 -0.78
CA LYS A 150 10.43 -14.65 -0.58
C LYS A 150 10.75 -13.40 -1.40
N PHE A 151 10.86 -12.27 -0.73
CA PHE A 151 11.47 -11.07 -1.31
C PHE A 151 12.98 -11.31 -1.40
N SER A 152 13.47 -11.54 -2.61
CA SER A 152 14.90 -11.59 -2.91
C SER A 152 15.43 -10.15 -3.00
N GLY A 153 16.14 -9.72 -1.97
CA GLY A 153 16.87 -8.45 -1.90
C GLY A 153 18.29 -8.72 -1.43
N GLY A 154 19.27 -8.23 -2.17
CA GLY A 154 20.67 -8.62 -2.10
C GLY A 154 21.37 -8.44 -0.74
N GLN A 155 22.44 -9.22 -0.59
CA GLN A 155 23.33 -9.31 0.58
C GLN A 155 23.70 -7.94 1.19
N PRO A 156 23.70 -7.79 2.52
CA PRO A 156 24.44 -6.72 3.17
C PRO A 156 25.95 -7.04 3.14
N ARG A 157 26.73 -6.10 2.60
CA ARG A 157 28.19 -6.08 2.74
C ARG A 157 28.54 -5.93 4.22
N ASN A 158 29.15 -6.99 4.72
CA ASN A 158 29.96 -7.11 5.92
C ASN A 158 30.95 -5.95 6.09
N SER A 159 30.62 -5.02 6.98
CA SER A 159 31.56 -4.10 7.60
C SER A 159 32.29 -4.83 8.75
N SER A 160 33.57 -5.08 8.55
CA SER A 160 34.49 -5.63 9.55
C SER A 160 34.57 -4.71 10.77
N PHE A 161 34.06 -5.17 11.91
CA PHE A 161 34.36 -4.60 13.23
C PHE A 161 35.40 -5.51 13.90
N ASN A 162 36.65 -5.06 13.93
CA ASN A 162 37.73 -5.67 14.70
C ASN A 162 37.53 -5.34 16.19
N LEU A 163 37.52 -6.37 17.04
CA LEU A 163 37.73 -6.23 18.49
C LEU A 163 39.17 -6.66 18.82
N PRO A 164 39.88 -5.95 19.70
CA PRO A 164 41.26 -6.26 20.04
C PRO A 164 41.35 -7.46 21.00
N THR A 165 42.24 -8.40 20.69
CA THR A 165 42.63 -9.52 21.54
C THR A 165 43.41 -8.99 22.76
N ALA A 166 42.84 -9.11 23.95
CA ALA A 166 43.56 -8.88 25.19
C ALA A 166 44.36 -10.15 25.54
N THR A 167 45.66 -10.07 25.35
CA THR A 167 46.67 -10.99 25.88
C THR A 167 46.62 -10.99 27.41
N HIS A 168 46.42 -12.15 28.03
CA HIS A 168 46.78 -12.34 29.43
C HIS A 168 47.58 -13.63 29.60
N GLN A 169 48.90 -13.46 29.58
CA GLN A 169 49.86 -14.37 30.22
C GLN A 169 49.95 -13.98 31.69
N VAL A 170 49.91 -14.96 32.58
CA VAL A 170 50.47 -14.88 33.94
C VAL A 170 50.70 -16.32 34.44
N PRO A 171 51.56 -16.51 35.43
CA PRO A 171 53.02 -16.60 35.36
C PRO A 171 53.55 -18.04 35.35
#